data_AF-A0AA51YLQ7-F1
#
_entry.id   AF-A0AA51YLQ7-F1
#
_cell.length_a   1.000
_cell.length_b   1.000
_cell.length_c   1.000
_cell.angle_alpha   90.00
_cell.angle_beta   90.00
_cell.angle_gamma   90.00
#
_symmetry.space_group_name_H-M   'P 1'
#
loop_
_entity.id
_entity.type
_entity.pdbx_description
1 polymer ?
#
loop_
_entity_poly.entity_id
_entity_poly.type
_entity_poly.pdbx_seq_one_letter_code
_entity_poly.pdbx_strand_id
1 'polypeptide(L)'
;MSDEKKYIDDLKRDERYSFELQRKGVNKNFYDANRMLLCPECGRSFNLFYSRAKLCTGCPSLVRGCELARCTHCHTEFPLNDFMSKRSTRMTANYIESVIKRYHDAFGERPGQ
;
A
#
# COMPACT_ATOMS: atom_id res chain seq x y z
N MET A 1 34.11 8.92 10.10
CA MET A 1 33.27 9.13 8.90
C MET A 1 32.55 7.83 8.48
N SER A 2 32.06 7.03 9.43
CA SER A 2 31.37 5.74 9.19
C SER A 2 29.92 5.75 9.64
N ASP A 3 29.58 6.55 10.65
CA ASP A 3 28.27 6.47 11.31
C ASP A 3 27.18 7.25 10.57
N GLU A 4 27.56 8.31 9.85
CA GLU A 4 26.63 9.12 9.05
C GLU A 4 26.15 8.38 7.79
N LYS A 5 26.98 7.51 7.20
CA LYS A 5 26.56 6.63 6.10
C LYS A 5 25.62 5.53 6.57
N LYS A 6 25.77 5.05 7.81
CA LYS A 6 24.84 4.09 8.43
C LYS A 6 23.48 4.74 8.68
N TYR A 7 23.47 5.97 9.18
CA TYR A 7 22.26 6.76 9.41
C TYR A 7 21.46 7.07 8.12
N ILE A 8 22.14 7.29 6.99
CA ILE A 8 21.49 7.47 5.68
C ILE A 8 20.97 6.13 5.09
N ASP A 9 21.57 4.99 5.46
CA ASP A 9 21.09 3.66 5.05
C ASP A 9 19.89 3.20 5.87
N ASP A 10 19.75 3.67 7.11
CA ASP A 10 18.62 3.37 7.99
C ASP A 10 17.31 4.07 7.53
N LEU A 11 17.39 5.18 6.78
CA LEU A 11 16.23 5.73 6.07
C LEU A 11 15.75 4.84 4.89
N LYS A 12 16.53 3.84 4.48
CA LYS A 12 16.24 2.92 3.36
C LYS A 12 15.74 1.54 3.78
N ARG A 13 15.78 1.20 5.08
CA ARG A 13 15.16 0.01 5.63
C ARG A 13 13.94 0.41 6.44
N ASP A 14 12.76 0.21 5.87
CA ASP A 14 11.60 -0.07 6.71
C ASP A 14 12.00 -1.30 7.56
N GLU A 15 12.38 -1.14 8.82
CA GLU A 15 12.92 -2.21 9.70
C GLU A 15 12.00 -3.44 9.74
N ARG A 16 10.74 -3.20 9.43
CA ARG A 16 9.65 -4.13 9.17
C ARG A 16 9.88 -5.14 8.02
N TYR A 17 10.62 -4.76 6.97
CA TYR A 17 10.91 -5.61 5.82
C TYR A 17 12.28 -6.28 5.97
N SER A 18 12.29 -7.40 6.70
CA SER A 18 13.49 -8.15 7.04
C SER A 18 14.07 -8.95 5.87
N PHE A 19 15.35 -9.29 5.96
CA PHE A 19 16.02 -10.21 5.04
C PHE A 19 15.37 -11.60 5.02
N GLU A 20 14.81 -12.04 6.16
CA GLU A 20 14.06 -13.30 6.25
C GLU A 20 12.79 -13.29 5.39
N LEU A 21 12.06 -12.16 5.34
CA LEU A 21 10.92 -12.01 4.44
C LEU A 21 11.35 -12.08 2.97
N GLN A 22 12.48 -11.44 2.63
CA GLN A 22 13.05 -11.48 1.29
C GLN A 22 13.44 -12.91 0.89
N ARG A 23 14.11 -13.66 1.78
CA ARG A 23 14.49 -15.07 1.57
C ARG A 23 13.28 -15.98 1.35
N LYS A 24 12.17 -15.69 2.01
CA LYS A 24 10.88 -16.39 1.82
C LYS A 24 10.13 -15.96 0.55
N GLY A 25 10.70 -15.08 -0.26
CA GLY A 25 10.11 -14.62 -1.51
C GLY A 25 9.04 -13.53 -1.35
N VAL A 26 8.92 -12.92 -0.17
CA VAL A 26 7.98 -11.81 0.05
C VAL A 26 8.49 -10.59 -0.71
N ASN A 27 7.72 -10.11 -1.68
CA ASN A 27 8.05 -8.91 -2.43
C ASN A 27 7.83 -7.64 -1.59
N LYS A 28 8.73 -6.65 -1.68
CA LYS A 28 8.60 -5.38 -0.94
C LYS A 28 7.29 -4.64 -1.24
N ASN A 29 6.86 -4.58 -2.49
CA ASN A 29 5.60 -3.91 -2.86
C ASN A 29 4.39 -4.64 -2.29
N PHE A 30 4.45 -5.98 -2.23
CA PHE A 30 3.42 -6.78 -1.56
C PHE A 30 3.40 -6.51 -0.05
N TYR A 31 4.58 -6.39 0.56
CA TYR A 31 4.71 -6.05 1.98
C TYR A 31 4.14 -4.65 2.28
N ASP A 32 4.54 -3.64 1.52
CA ASP A 32 4.07 -2.26 1.67
C ASP A 32 2.54 -2.17 1.44
N ALA A 33 1.99 -2.93 0.49
CA ALA A 33 0.55 -2.98 0.25
C ALA A 33 -0.23 -3.60 1.41
N ASN A 34 0.36 -4.55 2.14
CA ASN A 34 -0.23 -5.19 3.32
C ASN A 34 0.04 -4.42 4.63
N ARG A 35 0.50 -3.18 4.55
CA ARG A 35 0.80 -2.38 5.72
C ARG A 35 -0.46 -2.11 6.56
N MET A 36 -0.27 -2.16 7.88
CA MET A 36 -1.22 -1.64 8.86
C MET A 36 -1.09 -0.12 8.96
N LEU A 37 -2.19 0.59 8.75
CA LEU A 37 -2.29 2.04 8.86
C LEU A 37 -3.12 2.40 10.10
N LEU A 38 -2.77 3.51 10.74
CA LEU A 38 -3.55 4.11 11.82
C LEU A 38 -4.43 5.21 11.22
N CYS A 39 -5.74 5.14 11.43
CA CYS A 39 -6.62 6.20 10.95
C CYS A 39 -6.41 7.50 11.76
N PRO A 40 -6.18 8.65 11.11
CA PRO A 40 -5.98 9.92 11.81
C PRO A 40 -7.27 10.42 12.50
N GLU A 41 -8.45 10.08 11.98
CA GLU A 41 -9.74 10.54 12.52
C GLU A 41 -10.24 9.68 13.68
N CYS A 42 -10.28 8.35 13.51
CA CYS A 42 -10.88 7.45 14.50
C CYS A 42 -9.86 6.68 15.37
N GLY A 43 -8.57 6.82 15.09
CA GLY A 43 -7.49 6.18 15.85
C GLY A 43 -7.44 4.65 15.75
N ARG A 44 -8.23 4.01 14.87
CA ARG A 44 -8.22 2.56 14.69
C ARG A 44 -7.21 2.14 13.63
N SER A 45 -6.56 1.00 13.84
CA SER A 45 -5.65 0.41 12.88
C SER A 45 -6.37 -0.50 11.89
N PHE A 46 -5.94 -0.48 10.63
CA PHE A 46 -6.51 -1.33 9.59
C PHE A 46 -5.49 -1.66 8.50
N ASN A 47 -5.71 -2.74 7.76
CA ASN A 47 -4.84 -3.17 6.67
C ASN A 47 -5.20 -2.44 5.36
N LEU A 48 -4.19 -1.87 4.69
CA LEU A 48 -4.38 -1.11 3.44
C LEU A 48 -4.96 -1.96 2.30
N PHE A 49 -4.38 -3.14 2.05
CA PHE A 49 -4.85 -4.04 0.99
C PHE A 49 -6.31 -4.47 1.22
N TYR A 50 -6.65 -4.85 2.46
CA TYR A 50 -8.01 -5.23 2.82
C TYR A 50 -8.99 -4.06 2.68
N SER A 51 -8.61 -2.85 3.12
CA SER A 51 -9.41 -1.65 2.93
C SER A 51 -9.73 -1.42 1.45
N ARG A 52 -8.70 -1.48 0.59
CA ARG A 52 -8.84 -1.31 -0.86
C ARG A 52 -9.77 -2.35 -1.46
N ALA A 53 -9.60 -3.62 -1.08
CA ALA A 53 -10.42 -4.71 -1.58
C ALA A 53 -11.90 -4.61 -1.16
N LYS A 54 -12.17 -4.10 0.06
CA LYS A 54 -13.53 -4.02 0.64
C LYS A 54 -14.28 -2.75 0.26
N LEU A 55 -13.62 -1.60 0.25
CA LEU A 55 -14.27 -0.28 0.14
C LEU A 55 -14.10 0.38 -1.22
N CYS A 56 -13.08 -0.01 -1.98
CA CYS A 56 -12.77 0.60 -3.27
C CYS A 56 -13.16 -0.32 -4.44
N THR A 57 -13.85 -1.43 -4.17
CA THR A 57 -14.41 -2.33 -5.19
C THR A 57 -15.28 -1.52 -6.16
N GLY A 58 -14.95 -1.56 -7.46
CA GLY A 58 -15.66 -0.80 -8.50
C GLY A 58 -15.26 0.67 -8.65
N CYS A 59 -14.33 1.20 -7.84
CA CYS A 59 -13.83 2.57 -8.00
C CYS A 59 -12.90 2.69 -9.22
N PRO A 60 -13.18 3.54 -10.22
CA PRO A 60 -12.30 3.71 -11.38
C PRO A 60 -10.92 4.28 -11.01
N SER A 61 -10.83 5.06 -9.93
CA SER A 61 -9.56 5.59 -9.45
C SER A 61 -8.63 4.49 -8.92
N LEU A 62 -9.18 3.37 -8.44
CA LEU A 62 -8.39 2.26 -7.93
C LEU A 62 -7.60 1.57 -9.04
N VAL A 63 -8.23 1.36 -10.20
CA VAL A 63 -7.58 0.80 -11.41
C VAL A 63 -6.68 1.79 -12.13
N ARG A 64 -6.56 3.02 -11.62
CA ARG A 64 -5.66 4.09 -12.13
C ARG A 64 -4.57 4.46 -11.13
N GLY A 65 -4.36 3.65 -10.09
CA GLY A 65 -3.30 3.86 -9.12
C GLY A 65 -3.63 4.95 -8.10
N CYS A 66 -4.82 4.90 -7.50
CA CYS A 66 -5.22 5.80 -6.42
C CYS A 66 -4.17 5.80 -5.28
N GLU A 67 -3.82 6.98 -4.78
CA GLU A 67 -2.82 7.19 -3.73
C GLU A 67 -3.45 7.52 -2.37
N LEU A 68 -4.76 7.31 -2.21
CA LEU A 68 -5.51 7.51 -0.97
C LEU A 68 -5.72 6.19 -0.22
N ALA A 69 -5.75 6.25 1.11
CA ALA A 69 -6.26 5.19 1.97
C ALA A 69 -7.65 5.57 2.47
N ARG A 70 -8.53 4.57 2.62
CA ARG A 70 -9.86 4.75 3.19
C ARG A 70 -9.98 3.91 4.46
N CYS A 71 -10.40 4.49 5.58
CA CYS A 71 -10.53 3.72 6.82
C CYS A 71 -11.68 2.70 6.73
N THR A 72 -11.48 1.46 7.20
CA THR A 72 -12.53 0.42 7.27
C THR A 72 -13.53 0.62 8.40
N HIS A 73 -13.35 1.62 9.25
CA HIS A 73 -14.20 1.88 10.40
C HIS A 73 -15.01 3.17 10.25
N CYS A 74 -14.36 4.30 9.96
CA CYS A 74 -15.03 5.60 9.80
C CYS A 74 -15.16 6.07 8.35
N HIS A 75 -14.59 5.32 7.39
CA HIS A 75 -14.64 5.59 5.95
C HIS A 75 -13.98 6.90 5.50
N THR A 76 -13.28 7.60 6.38
CA THR A 76 -12.45 8.76 6.04
C THR A 76 -11.39 8.37 5.02
N GLU A 77 -11.25 9.19 3.98
CA GLU A 77 -10.18 9.10 2.99
C GLU A 77 -9.06 10.08 3.36
N PHE A 78 -7.82 9.62 3.27
CA PHE A 78 -6.64 10.40 3.57
C PHE A 78 -5.46 9.94 2.71
N PRO A 79 -4.47 10.80 2.45
CA PRO A 79 -3.42 10.48 1.51
C PRO A 79 -2.38 9.53 2.13
N LEU A 80 -1.85 8.60 1.33
CA LEU A 80 -0.89 7.60 1.81
C LEU A 80 0.50 8.19 2.10
N ASN A 81 0.81 9.35 1.54
CA ASN A 81 2.08 10.08 1.76
C ASN A 81 2.33 10.43 3.23
N ASP A 82 1.28 10.49 4.06
CA ASP A 82 1.40 10.68 5.51
C ASP A 82 2.03 9.48 6.22
N PHE A 83 1.98 8.30 5.59
CA PHE A 83 2.46 7.03 6.16
C PHE A 83 3.69 6.48 5.46
N MET A 84 4.01 6.94 4.25
CA MET A 84 5.15 6.47 3.48
C MET A 84 5.68 7.54 2.52
N SER A 85 6.91 7.38 2.06
CA SER A 85 7.49 8.31 1.09
C SER A 85 6.62 8.40 -0.17
N LYS A 86 6.61 9.56 -0.84
CA LYS A 86 5.89 9.76 -2.11
C LYS A 86 6.18 8.66 -3.14
N ARG A 87 7.44 8.23 -3.22
CA ARG A 87 7.86 7.12 -4.09
C ARG A 87 7.21 5.80 -3.67
N SER A 88 7.25 5.46 -2.38
CA SER A 88 6.62 4.25 -1.84
C SER A 88 5.11 4.26 -2.04
N THR A 89 4.45 5.41 -1.87
CA THR A 89 3.03 5.57 -2.14
C THR A 89 2.70 5.20 -3.58
N ARG A 90 3.41 5.79 -4.54
CA ARG A 90 3.23 5.51 -5.96
C ARG A 90 3.44 4.03 -6.30
N MET A 91 4.52 3.45 -5.79
CA MET A 91 4.85 2.03 -6.02
C MET A 91 3.78 1.10 -5.45
N THR A 92 3.29 1.39 -4.25
CA THR A 92 2.24 0.62 -3.58
C THR A 92 0.91 0.73 -4.32
N ALA A 93 0.54 1.94 -4.74
CA ALA A 93 -0.67 2.19 -5.51
C ALA A 93 -0.65 1.45 -6.86
N ASN A 94 0.45 1.55 -7.60
CA ASN A 94 0.63 0.83 -8.87
C ASN A 94 0.64 -0.69 -8.68
N TYR A 95 1.22 -1.18 -7.57
CA TYR A 95 1.20 -2.61 -7.27
C TYR A 95 -0.22 -3.11 -7.05
N ILE A 96 -0.99 -2.43 -6.19
CA ILE A 96 -2.40 -2.76 -5.92
C ILE A 96 -3.23 -2.70 -7.21
N GLU A 97 -3.06 -1.64 -8.02
CA GLU A 97 -3.67 -1.53 -9.35
C GLU A 97 -3.37 -2.76 -10.21
N SER A 98 -2.10 -3.19 -10.28
CA SER A 98 -1.70 -4.34 -11.09
C SER A 98 -2.32 -5.66 -10.62
N VAL A 99 -2.58 -5.81 -9.31
CA VAL A 99 -3.23 -7.00 -8.75
C VAL A 99 -4.70 -7.00 -9.15
N ILE A 100 -5.35 -5.85 -9.06
CA ILE A 100 -6.77 -5.69 -9.36
C ILE A 100 -7.04 -5.84 -10.87
N LYS A 101 -6.20 -5.24 -11.72
CA LYS A 101 -6.27 -5.44 -13.17
C LYS A 101 -6.16 -6.91 -13.54
N ARG A 102 -5.15 -7.61 -13.00
CA ARG A 102 -4.99 -9.06 -13.22
C ARG A 102 -6.18 -9.88 -12.75
N TYR A 103 -6.79 -9.51 -11.62
CA TYR A 103 -8.01 -10.15 -11.14
C TYR A 103 -9.15 -9.96 -12.16
N HIS A 104 -9.44 -8.73 -12.57
CA HIS A 104 -10.50 -8.44 -13.53
C HIS A 104 -10.23 -9.08 -14.90
N ASP A 105 -8.99 -9.07 -15.38
CA ASP A 105 -8.59 -9.71 -16.64
C ASP A 105 -8.80 -11.24 -16.58
N ALA A 106 -8.48 -11.87 -15.44
CA ALA A 106 -8.64 -13.31 -15.26
C ALA A 106 -10.11 -13.76 -15.20
N PHE A 107 -10.99 -12.92 -14.65
CA PHE A 107 -12.41 -13.24 -14.46
C PHE A 107 -13.33 -12.54 -15.50
N GLY A 108 -12.77 -11.80 -16.45
CA GLY A 108 -13.51 -11.16 -17.55
C GLY A 108 -14.34 -9.93 -17.16
N GLU A 109 -14.12 -9.37 -15.96
CA GLU A 109 -14.81 -8.17 -15.49
C GLU A 109 -14.16 -6.92 -16.08
N ARG A 110 -14.97 -5.93 -16.50
CA ARG A 110 -14.47 -4.65 -17.05
C ARG A 110 -14.80 -3.50 -16.10
N PRO A 111 -13.96 -3.21 -15.09
CA PRO A 111 -14.23 -2.10 -14.17
C PRO A 111 -14.16 -0.76 -14.92
N GLY A 112 -15.29 -0.08 -15.03
CA GLY A 112 -15.40 1.25 -15.65
C GLY A 112 -15.85 1.28 -17.12
N GLN A 113 -16.36 0.17 -17.67
CA GLN A 113 -17.24 0.19 -18.85
C GLN A 113 -18.71 0.21 -18.46
#